data_AF-A0A834H004-F1
#
_entry.id   AF-A0A834H004-F1
#
_cell.length_a   1.000
_cell.length_b   1.000
_cell.length_c   1.000
_cell.angle_alpha   90.00
_cell.angle_beta   90.00
_cell.angle_gamma   90.00
#
_symmetry.space_group_name_H-M   'P 1'
#
loop_
_entity.id
_entity.type
_entity.pdbx_description
1 polymer ?
#
loop_
_entity_poly.entity_id
_entity_poly.type
_entity_poly.pdbx_seq_one_letter_code
_entity_poly.pdbx_strand_id
1 'polypeptide(L)'
;MLGLWRIFIILNIDKVTITIGYGSPKKGNLYSVHGSALDAKEVDATRKNLGWPFEPFYVPKDVNKHWSRHVPDGAALETEWNAKFADYEKKYKEEAAELKSISSGELPAGWEKALLSPGKRSPRWRKGSLCGVFRHSSHGDDNLQALLAKRRAFGLYIFMSNEFRTSSNALRSVAIAVRSF
;
A
#
# COMPACT_ATOMS: atom_id res chain seq x y z
N MET A 1 5.57 20.57 39.46
CA MET A 1 5.96 19.20 39.05
C MET A 1 5.05 18.77 37.91
N LEU A 2 5.46 18.97 36.66
CA LEU A 2 4.69 18.54 35.48
C LEU A 2 5.26 17.20 35.00
N GLY A 3 4.52 16.13 35.28
CA GLY A 3 4.87 14.77 34.91
C GLY A 3 4.80 14.58 33.39
N LEU A 4 5.92 14.16 32.82
CA LEU A 4 6.08 13.75 31.43
C LEU A 4 5.19 12.53 31.14
N TRP A 5 4.10 12.74 30.40
CA TRP A 5 3.33 11.67 29.80
C TRP A 5 4.15 11.03 28.68
N ARG A 6 4.84 9.93 28.97
CA ARG A 6 5.45 9.07 27.95
C ARG A 6 4.31 8.35 27.21
N ILE A 7 4.04 8.79 25.99
CA ILE A 7 3.18 8.09 25.03
C ILE A 7 3.90 6.79 24.63
N PHE A 8 3.42 5.65 25.13
CA PHE A 8 3.80 4.34 24.59
C PHE A 8 3.06 4.15 23.26
N ILE A 9 3.80 4.16 22.16
CA ILE A 9 3.32 3.65 20.87
C ILE A 9 3.25 2.13 21.03
N ILE A 10 2.06 1.58 21.21
CA ILE A 10 1.84 0.13 21.21
C ILE A 10 1.98 -0.33 19.76
N LEU A 11 3.13 -0.89 19.41
CA LEU A 11 3.29 -1.68 18.19
C LEU A 11 2.57 -3.01 18.43
N ASN A 12 1.39 -3.17 17.85
CA ASN A 12 0.71 -4.47 17.83
C ASN A 12 1.42 -5.35 16.79
N ILE A 13 2.35 -6.17 17.27
CA ILE A 13 3.00 -7.22 16.48
C ILE A 13 2.45 -8.55 16.98
N ASP A 14 1.59 -9.17 16.19
CA ASP A 14 1.08 -10.50 16.46
C ASP A 14 2.00 -11.55 15.81
N LYS A 15 2.68 -12.34 16.65
CA LYS A 15 3.50 -13.46 16.17
C LYS A 15 2.61 -14.68 15.94
N VAL A 16 2.42 -15.05 14.68
CA VAL A 16 1.76 -16.31 14.29
C VAL A 16 2.83 -17.32 13.86
N THR A 17 2.92 -18.43 14.59
CA THR A 17 3.82 -19.54 14.23
C THR A 17 3.09 -20.48 13.27
N ILE A 18 3.67 -20.71 12.09
CA ILE A 18 3.14 -21.62 11.07
C ILE A 18 4.18 -22.68 10.68
N THR A 19 3.72 -23.82 10.17
CA THR A 19 4.58 -24.80 9.52
C THR A 19 4.52 -24.59 8.01
N ILE A 20 5.66 -24.29 7.37
CA ILE A 20 5.71 -24.15 5.91
C ILE A 20 5.39 -25.49 5.24
N GLY A 21 4.59 -25.47 4.17
CA GLY A 21 4.17 -26.70 3.48
C GLY A 21 3.35 -27.66 4.36
N TYR A 22 2.60 -27.13 5.33
CA TYR A 22 1.73 -27.93 6.19
C TYR A 22 0.85 -28.89 5.37
N GLY A 23 0.78 -30.15 5.81
CA GLY A 23 0.05 -31.20 5.11
C GLY A 23 0.91 -32.06 4.18
N SER A 24 2.05 -31.56 3.68
CA SER A 24 2.98 -32.36 2.87
C SER A 24 3.76 -33.31 3.78
N PRO A 25 3.59 -34.64 3.64
CA PRO A 25 4.21 -35.60 4.56
C PRO A 25 5.73 -35.66 4.40
N LYS A 26 6.28 -35.41 3.21
CA LYS A 26 7.74 -35.52 2.97
C LYS A 26 8.44 -34.18 2.89
N LYS A 27 7.74 -33.11 2.51
CA LYS A 27 8.34 -31.79 2.31
C LYS A 27 7.84 -30.72 3.30
N GLY A 28 6.89 -31.05 4.18
CA GLY A 28 6.49 -30.16 5.27
C GLY A 28 7.66 -29.75 6.15
N ASN A 29 7.70 -28.48 6.57
CA ASN A 29 8.76 -27.88 7.37
C ASN A 29 10.17 -27.87 6.73
N LEU A 30 10.29 -28.09 5.41
CA LEU A 30 11.56 -28.02 4.69
C LEU A 30 11.65 -26.77 3.81
N TYR A 31 12.87 -26.28 3.56
CA TYR A 31 13.09 -25.12 2.69
C TYR A 31 12.65 -25.37 1.23
N SER A 32 12.66 -26.63 0.79
CA SER A 32 12.36 -27.03 -0.58
C SER A 32 10.91 -26.77 -1.00
N VAL A 33 9.97 -26.58 -0.06
CA VAL A 33 8.58 -26.21 -0.38
C VAL A 33 8.38 -24.71 -0.63
N HIS A 34 9.38 -23.88 -0.36
CA HIS A 34 9.22 -22.43 -0.45
C HIS A 34 9.07 -21.93 -1.90
N GLY A 35 9.90 -22.43 -2.82
CA GLY A 35 10.02 -21.89 -4.18
C GLY A 35 9.87 -22.92 -5.29
N SER A 36 9.52 -24.16 -4.97
CA SER A 36 9.36 -25.24 -5.95
C SER A 36 7.98 -25.86 -5.84
N ALA A 37 7.36 -26.14 -6.98
CA ALA A 37 6.12 -26.88 -7.02
C ALA A 37 6.31 -28.27 -6.40
N LEU A 38 5.28 -28.76 -5.70
CA LEU A 38 5.23 -30.17 -5.29
C LEU A 38 5.10 -31.03 -6.55
N ASP A 39 5.88 -32.11 -6.60
CA ASP A 39 5.72 -33.12 -7.66
C ASP A 39 4.39 -33.86 -7.50
N ALA A 40 3.90 -34.50 -8.58
CA ALA A 40 2.59 -35.14 -8.59
C ALA A 40 2.40 -36.18 -7.47
N LYS A 41 3.46 -36.95 -7.15
CA LYS A 41 3.42 -37.95 -6.08
C LYS A 41 3.25 -37.28 -4.71
N GLU A 42 3.95 -36.18 -4.48
CA GLU A 42 3.83 -35.42 -3.24
C GLU A 42 2.50 -34.69 -3.11
N VAL A 43 1.94 -34.18 -4.22
CA VAL A 43 0.58 -33.60 -4.23
C VAL A 43 -0.45 -34.64 -3.82
N ASP A 44 -0.42 -35.84 -4.40
CA ASP A 44 -1.37 -36.90 -4.06
C ASP A 44 -1.20 -37.38 -2.62
N ALA A 45 0.04 -37.49 -2.14
CA ALA A 45 0.32 -37.83 -0.74
C ALA A 45 -0.20 -36.74 0.22
N THR A 46 -0.04 -35.47 -0.15
CA THR A 46 -0.54 -34.32 0.62
C THR A 46 -2.08 -34.32 0.68
N ARG A 47 -2.75 -34.55 -0.45
CA ARG A 47 -4.22 -34.66 -0.50
C ARG A 47 -4.73 -35.78 0.40
N LYS A 48 -4.10 -36.95 0.35
CA LYS A 48 -4.44 -38.09 1.23
C LYS A 48 -4.22 -37.75 2.70
N ASN A 49 -3.09 -37.13 3.04
CA ASN A 49 -2.77 -36.73 4.42
C ASN A 49 -3.74 -35.69 4.99
N LEU A 50 -4.22 -34.76 4.15
CA LEU A 50 -5.23 -33.77 4.51
C LEU A 50 -6.67 -34.29 4.45
N GLY A 51 -6.88 -35.55 4.04
CA GLY A 51 -8.22 -36.10 3.83
C GLY A 51 -9.01 -35.33 2.76
N TRP A 52 -8.33 -34.84 1.71
CA TRP A 52 -8.92 -34.06 0.62
C TRP A 52 -9.26 -34.98 -0.57
N PRO A 53 -10.53 -35.39 -0.75
CA PRO A 53 -10.91 -36.36 -1.77
C PRO A 53 -11.20 -35.73 -3.14
N PHE A 54 -11.08 -34.41 -3.27
CA PHE A 54 -11.53 -33.71 -4.45
C PHE A 54 -10.43 -33.57 -5.50
N GLU A 55 -10.88 -33.54 -6.76
CA GLU A 55 -10.03 -33.35 -7.94
C GLU A 55 -9.32 -31.98 -7.95
N PRO A 56 -8.25 -31.83 -8.76
CA PRO A 56 -7.57 -30.55 -8.94
C PRO A 56 -8.55 -29.43 -9.29
N PHE A 57 -8.37 -28.26 -8.65
CA PHE A 57 -9.20 -27.05 -8.85
C PHE A 57 -10.68 -27.18 -8.48
N TYR A 58 -11.10 -28.27 -7.82
CA TYR A 58 -12.44 -28.38 -7.28
C TYR A 58 -12.59 -27.63 -5.95
N VAL A 59 -13.60 -26.77 -5.84
CA VAL A 59 -13.95 -26.07 -4.60
C VAL A 59 -15.30 -26.59 -4.09
N PRO A 60 -15.36 -27.21 -2.89
CA PRO A 60 -16.60 -27.70 -2.30
C PRO A 60 -17.66 -26.58 -2.13
N LYS A 61 -18.93 -26.93 -2.31
CA LYS A 61 -20.05 -25.96 -2.28
C LYS A 61 -20.19 -25.26 -0.93
N ASP A 62 -19.95 -25.97 0.16
CA ASP A 62 -19.95 -25.46 1.53
C ASP A 62 -18.81 -24.43 1.75
N VAL A 63 -17.61 -24.70 1.24
CA VAL A 63 -16.49 -23.75 1.24
C VAL A 63 -16.85 -22.50 0.44
N ASN A 64 -17.37 -22.66 -0.78
CA ASN A 64 -17.80 -21.53 -1.60
C ASN A 64 -18.90 -20.70 -0.89
N LYS A 65 -19.89 -21.35 -0.30
CA LYS A 65 -20.95 -20.70 0.49
C LYS A 65 -20.38 -19.96 1.71
N HIS A 66 -19.43 -20.56 2.41
CA HIS A 66 -18.78 -19.94 3.56
C HIS A 66 -18.04 -18.66 3.18
N TRP A 67 -17.33 -18.64 2.05
CA TRP A 67 -16.60 -17.45 1.58
C TRP A 67 -17.52 -16.39 0.99
N SER A 68 -18.51 -16.80 0.17
CA SER A 68 -19.43 -15.88 -0.50
C SER A 68 -20.40 -15.17 0.44
N ARG A 69 -20.59 -15.65 1.68
CA ARG A 69 -21.45 -14.99 2.68
C ARG A 69 -21.04 -13.55 2.98
N HIS A 70 -19.78 -13.19 2.75
CA HIS A 70 -19.24 -11.86 3.01
C HIS A 70 -19.50 -10.86 1.88
N VAL A 71 -19.95 -11.32 0.70
CA VAL A 71 -20.27 -10.46 -0.44
C VAL A 71 -21.35 -9.42 -0.10
N PRO A 72 -22.52 -9.78 0.48
CA PRO A 72 -23.52 -8.79 0.87
C PRO A 72 -23.01 -7.84 1.94
N ASP A 73 -22.22 -8.31 2.91
CA ASP A 73 -21.65 -7.46 3.97
C ASP A 73 -20.70 -6.41 3.37
N GLY A 74 -19.82 -6.82 2.45
CA GLY A 74 -18.92 -5.91 1.74
C GLY A 74 -19.68 -4.87 0.92
N ALA A 75 -20.71 -5.29 0.18
CA ALA A 75 -21.55 -4.38 -0.60
C ALA A 75 -22.32 -3.38 0.30
N ALA A 76 -22.77 -3.83 1.47
CA ALA A 76 -23.44 -2.95 2.44
C ALA A 76 -22.46 -1.91 3.01
N LEU A 77 -21.25 -2.32 3.37
CA LEU A 77 -20.20 -1.41 3.86
C LEU A 77 -19.78 -0.38 2.79
N GLU A 78 -19.65 -0.80 1.54
CA GLU A 78 -19.37 0.11 0.42
C GLU A 78 -20.53 1.08 0.18
N THR A 79 -21.77 0.60 0.24
CA THR A 79 -22.97 1.44 0.13
C THR A 79 -23.02 2.49 1.24
N GLU A 80 -22.74 2.09 2.48
CA GLU A 80 -22.68 3.00 3.63
C GLU A 80 -21.57 4.05 3.48
N TRP A 81 -20.39 3.62 3.02
CA TRP A 81 -19.27 4.53 2.75
C TRP A 81 -19.61 5.54 1.65
N ASN A 82 -20.23 5.10 0.55
CA ASN A 82 -20.67 5.95 -0.55
C ASN A 82 -21.70 6.99 -0.09
N ALA A 83 -22.65 6.59 0.78
CA ALA A 83 -23.63 7.52 1.35
C ALA A 83 -22.95 8.58 2.23
N LYS A 84 -22.03 8.17 3.11
CA LYS A 84 -21.23 9.09 3.95
C LYS A 84 -20.40 10.04 3.09
N PHE A 85 -19.84 9.54 2.00
CA PHE A 85 -19.04 10.35 1.08
C PHE A 85 -19.89 11.36 0.29
N ALA A 86 -21.10 10.99 -0.13
CA ALA A 86 -22.03 11.91 -0.78
C ALA A 86 -22.45 13.06 0.14
N ASP A 87 -22.62 12.80 1.44
CA ASP A 87 -22.89 13.87 2.42
C ASP A 87 -21.66 14.73 2.70
N TYR A 88 -20.47 14.13 2.74
CA TYR A 88 -19.20 14.85 2.81
C TYR A 88 -19.04 15.81 1.63
N GLU A 89 -19.33 15.36 0.41
CA GLU A 89 -19.23 16.17 -0.82
C GLU A 89 -20.16 17.39 -0.82
N LYS A 90 -21.38 17.26 -0.27
CA LYS A 90 -22.30 18.40 -0.14
C LYS A 90 -21.73 19.49 0.78
N LYS A 91 -21.00 19.08 1.83
CA LYS A 91 -20.48 19.97 2.87
C LYS A 91 -19.09 20.53 2.56
N TYR A 92 -18.24 19.76 1.87
CA TYR A 92 -16.83 20.03 1.61
C TYR A 92 -16.52 19.81 0.12
N LYS A 93 -17.06 20.68 -0.74
CA LYS A 93 -17.03 20.50 -2.20
C LYS A 93 -15.62 20.51 -2.78
N GLU A 94 -14.75 21.41 -2.29
CA GLU A 94 -13.38 21.56 -2.79
C GLU A 94 -12.51 20.37 -2.36
N GLU A 95 -12.61 19.97 -1.09
CA GLU A 95 -11.85 18.85 -0.53
C GLU A 95 -12.32 17.50 -1.10
N ALA A 96 -13.63 17.34 -1.35
CA ALA A 96 -14.15 16.16 -2.04
C ALA A 96 -13.67 16.07 -3.49
N ALA A 97 -13.55 17.20 -4.19
CA ALA A 97 -12.99 17.23 -5.55
C ALA A 97 -11.50 16.88 -5.55
N GLU A 98 -10.71 17.38 -4.59
CA GLU A 98 -9.31 17.00 -4.39
C GLU A 98 -9.19 15.49 -4.11
N LEU A 99 -9.98 14.96 -3.17
CA LEU A 99 -9.95 13.55 -2.81
C LEU A 99 -10.34 12.63 -3.99
N LYS A 100 -11.33 13.01 -4.80
CA LYS A 100 -11.70 12.28 -6.03
C LYS A 100 -10.57 12.29 -7.06
N SER A 101 -9.95 13.45 -7.28
CA SER A 101 -8.82 13.60 -8.18
C SER A 101 -7.67 12.67 -7.78
N ILE A 102 -7.27 12.67 -6.51
CA ILE A 102 -6.19 11.80 -5.99
C ILE A 102 -6.56 10.33 -6.09
N SER A 103 -7.80 9.97 -5.77
CA SER A 103 -8.26 8.58 -5.74
C SER A 103 -8.41 7.96 -7.13
N SER A 104 -8.68 8.78 -8.15
CA SER A 104 -8.78 8.34 -9.55
C SER A 104 -7.44 7.83 -10.11
N GLY A 105 -6.33 8.34 -9.57
CA GLY A 105 -4.99 8.07 -10.09
C GLY A 105 -4.67 8.81 -11.40
N GLU A 106 -5.57 9.66 -11.90
CA GLU A 106 -5.33 10.50 -13.05
C GLU A 106 -4.42 11.68 -12.68
N LEU A 107 -3.47 11.99 -13.56
CA LEU A 107 -2.61 13.16 -13.41
C LEU A 107 -3.36 14.40 -13.90
N PRO A 108 -3.27 15.54 -13.19
CA PRO A 108 -3.92 16.76 -13.64
C PRO A 108 -3.38 17.25 -14.99
N ALA A 109 -4.25 17.88 -15.77
CA ALA A 109 -3.91 18.34 -17.10
C ALA A 109 -2.73 19.33 -17.07
N GLY A 110 -1.72 19.07 -17.91
CA GLY A 110 -0.54 19.95 -18.01
C GLY A 110 0.46 19.78 -16.86
N TRP A 111 0.37 18.70 -16.07
CA TRP A 111 1.37 18.35 -15.05
C TRP A 111 2.80 18.32 -15.61
N GLU A 112 2.98 18.00 -16.91
CA GLU A 112 4.28 17.96 -17.58
C GLU A 112 4.95 19.33 -17.64
N LYS A 113 4.18 20.42 -17.69
CA LYS A 113 4.71 21.79 -17.70
C LYS A 113 5.38 22.16 -16.37
N ALA A 114 5.01 21.45 -15.31
CA ALA A 114 5.62 21.60 -14.00
C ALA A 114 6.92 20.79 -13.86
N LEU A 115 7.27 19.98 -14.87
CA LEU A 115 8.58 19.34 -15.00
C LEU A 115 9.56 20.33 -15.61
N LEU A 116 10.79 20.36 -15.08
CA LEU A 116 11.86 21.15 -15.66
C LEU A 116 12.20 20.63 -17.07
N SER A 117 12.22 21.52 -18.06
CA SER A 117 12.70 21.19 -19.42
C SER A 117 14.20 20.83 -19.39
N PRO A 118 14.63 19.74 -20.05
CA PRO A 118 16.03 19.37 -20.12
C PRO A 118 16.78 20.31 -21.07
N GLY A 119 17.22 21.48 -20.59
CA GLY A 119 18.04 22.38 -21.41
C GLY A 119 18.42 23.71 -20.78
N LYS A 120 19.46 23.73 -19.93
CA LYS A 120 20.76 24.44 -20.11
C LYS A 120 21.72 23.89 -19.04
N ARG A 121 22.75 23.15 -19.48
CA ARG A 121 23.71 22.44 -18.61
C ARG A 121 24.51 23.44 -17.75
N SER A 122 24.49 23.27 -16.43
CA SER A 122 25.54 23.77 -15.52
C SER A 122 26.41 22.59 -15.06
N PRO A 123 27.76 22.72 -15.03
CA PRO A 123 28.67 21.58 -14.87
C PRO A 123 28.86 21.21 -13.38
N ARG A 124 27.83 20.65 -12.75
CA ARG A 124 27.99 19.80 -11.56
C ARG A 124 26.69 19.05 -11.30
N TRP A 125 26.70 17.75 -11.51
CA TRP A 125 25.55 16.87 -11.27
C TRP A 125 25.12 16.91 -9.79
N ARG A 126 24.14 17.76 -9.47
CA ARG A 126 23.14 17.60 -8.40
C ARG A 126 21.92 18.54 -8.58
N LYS A 127 21.55 18.84 -9.83
CA LYS A 127 20.33 19.62 -10.15
C LYS A 127 19.46 19.04 -11.28
N GLY A 128 19.79 17.85 -11.76
CA GLY A 128 18.93 17.01 -12.60
C GLY A 128 18.43 15.76 -11.86
N SER A 129 18.65 15.66 -10.55
CA SER A 129 17.99 14.60 -9.77
C SER A 129 16.49 14.90 -9.71
N LEU A 130 15.69 13.85 -9.45
CA LEU A 130 14.25 13.97 -9.16
C LEU A 130 13.94 15.19 -8.26
N CYS A 131 14.86 15.62 -7.40
CA CYS A 131 14.68 16.70 -6.41
C CYS A 131 14.37 18.06 -7.03
N GLY A 132 14.93 18.36 -8.20
CA GLY A 132 14.61 19.60 -8.93
C GLY A 132 13.23 19.57 -9.56
N VAL A 133 12.86 18.41 -10.12
CA VAL A 133 11.56 18.17 -10.75
C VAL A 133 10.45 18.23 -9.71
N PHE A 134 10.59 17.51 -8.60
CA PHE A 134 9.59 17.45 -7.53
C PHE A 134 9.32 18.82 -6.88
N ARG A 135 10.36 19.65 -6.67
CA ARG A 135 10.23 20.97 -6.04
C ARG A 135 9.49 21.97 -6.93
N HIS A 136 9.62 21.86 -8.25
CA HIS A 136 8.93 22.77 -9.18
C HIS A 136 7.50 22.31 -9.41
N SER A 137 7.31 20.99 -9.52
CA SER A 137 6.00 20.33 -9.61
C SER A 137 5.10 20.51 -8.39
N SER A 138 5.67 20.75 -7.20
CA SER A 138 4.92 20.95 -5.94
C SER A 138 4.32 22.34 -5.74
N HIS A 139 4.72 23.35 -6.52
CA HIS A 139 4.23 24.73 -6.35
C HIS A 139 2.94 25.04 -7.12
N GLY A 140 2.40 24.09 -7.89
CA GLY A 140 1.23 24.33 -8.75
C GLY A 140 0.19 23.21 -8.79
N ASP A 141 0.37 22.12 -8.03
CA ASP A 141 -0.57 20.99 -8.05
C ASP A 141 -0.44 20.12 -6.80
N ASP A 142 -1.43 20.22 -5.90
CA ASP A 142 -1.50 19.44 -4.66
C ASP A 142 -1.71 17.94 -4.92
N ASN A 143 -2.23 17.54 -6.08
CA ASN A 143 -2.50 16.13 -6.40
C ASN A 143 -1.26 15.40 -6.94
N LEU A 144 -0.35 16.13 -7.58
CA LEU A 144 0.89 15.58 -8.15
C LEU A 144 1.85 15.05 -7.06
N GLN A 145 1.77 15.60 -5.84
CA GLN A 145 2.58 15.17 -4.70
C GLN A 145 2.19 13.79 -4.15
N ALA A 146 0.90 13.44 -4.18
CA ALA A 146 0.39 12.16 -3.69
C ALA A 146 0.76 10.99 -4.63
N LEU A 147 0.78 11.24 -5.94
CA LEU A 147 1.04 10.20 -6.95
C LEU A 147 2.54 9.86 -7.07
N LEU A 148 3.41 10.88 -7.02
CA LEU A 148 4.86 10.69 -7.17
C LEU A 148 5.54 10.06 -5.94
N ALA A 149 4.89 10.06 -4.77
CA ALA A 149 5.40 9.41 -3.57
C ALA A 149 5.48 7.87 -3.70
N LYS A 150 4.73 7.27 -4.63
CA LYS A 150 4.68 5.81 -4.87
C LYS A 150 5.87 5.24 -5.66
N ARG A 151 6.75 6.07 -6.22
CA ARG A 151 7.96 5.62 -6.95
C ARG A 151 9.22 6.24 -6.34
N ARG A 152 9.61 5.80 -5.14
CA ARG A 152 10.85 6.26 -4.48
C ARG A 152 12.02 5.32 -4.75
N ALA A 153 13.00 5.83 -5.50
CA ALA A 153 14.40 5.45 -5.38
C ALA A 153 15.17 6.67 -4.85
N PHE A 154 15.75 6.51 -3.65
CA PHE A 154 16.80 7.32 -3.01
C PHE A 154 16.76 8.86 -3.11
N GLY A 155 16.52 9.52 -1.96
CA GLY A 155 17.19 10.78 -1.61
C GLY A 155 16.48 12.11 -1.91
N LEU A 156 15.15 12.21 -1.77
CA LEU A 156 14.40 13.48 -1.90
C LEU A 156 13.71 13.91 -0.61
N TYR A 157 14.10 15.07 -0.06
CA TYR A 157 13.36 15.83 0.93
C TYR A 157 12.41 16.79 0.20
N ILE A 158 11.10 16.62 0.38
CA ILE A 158 10.11 17.60 -0.12
C ILE A 158 10.12 18.78 0.86
N PHE A 159 10.55 19.95 0.40
CA PHE A 159 10.77 21.13 1.23
C PHE A 159 9.50 21.98 1.47
N MET A 160 8.34 21.54 0.99
CA MET A 160 7.10 22.33 1.01
C MET A 160 6.08 21.93 2.09
N SER A 161 6.32 20.86 2.82
CA SER A 161 5.40 20.40 3.86
C SER A 161 6.16 20.01 5.12
N ASN A 162 5.57 20.33 6.27
CA ASN A 162 6.03 19.85 7.57
C ASN A 162 6.12 18.32 7.57
N GLU A 163 6.84 17.77 8.54
CA GLU A 163 7.10 16.34 8.67
C GLU A 163 5.89 15.56 9.20
N PHE A 164 5.49 14.50 8.50
CA PHE A 164 4.55 13.49 8.99
C PHE A 164 5.01 12.98 10.36
N ARG A 165 4.19 13.23 11.38
CA ARG A 165 4.39 12.79 12.76
C ARG A 165 3.09 12.17 13.24
N THR A 166 3.13 11.31 14.25
CA THR A 166 1.92 10.69 14.83
C THR A 166 0.91 11.72 15.35
N SER A 167 1.36 12.94 15.66
CA SER A 167 0.52 14.07 16.06
C SER A 167 0.00 14.92 14.89
N SER A 168 0.43 14.65 13.65
CA SER A 168 0.03 15.39 12.45
C SER A 168 0.18 14.53 11.18
N ASN A 169 -0.89 13.79 10.88
CA ASN A 169 -0.95 12.84 9.76
C ASN A 169 -1.32 13.49 8.41
N ALA A 170 -1.65 14.79 8.40
CA ALA A 170 -1.98 15.54 7.18
C ALA A 170 -0.74 16.02 6.41
N LEU A 171 0.45 15.68 6.90
CA LEU A 171 1.71 16.22 6.44
C LEU A 171 2.34 15.38 5.32
N ARG A 172 2.81 16.06 4.28
CA ARG A 172 3.17 15.45 2.99
C ARG A 172 4.64 15.03 2.88
N SER A 173 5.45 15.28 3.93
CA SER A 173 6.87 14.89 4.00
C SER A 173 7.10 13.80 5.02
N VAL A 174 7.51 12.61 4.60
CA VAL A 174 7.91 11.54 5.53
C VAL A 174 9.42 11.57 5.75
N ALA A 175 9.85 11.87 6.98
CA ALA A 175 11.25 11.76 7.40
C ALA A 175 11.60 10.28 7.63
N ILE A 176 12.31 9.68 6.66
CA ILE A 176 12.90 8.35 6.81
C ILE A 176 14.36 8.56 7.20
N ALA A 177 14.66 8.60 8.50
CA ALA A 177 16.04 8.55 8.96
C ALA A 177 16.66 7.22 8.50
N VAL A 178 17.89 7.27 7.97
CA VAL A 178 18.65 6.18 7.33
C VAL A 178 18.15 4.78 7.74
N ARG A 179 17.30 4.23 6.87
CA ARG A 179 16.90 2.81 6.83
C ARG A 179 16.95 2.36 5.38
N SER A 180 18.13 2.49 4.80
CA SER A 180 18.52 1.62 3.69
C SER A 180 19.11 0.39 4.35
N PHE A 181 18.46 -0.77 4.17
CA PHE A 181 19.06 -2.06 4.52
C PHE A 181 20.31 -2.29 3.68
#